data_AF-A0A954TRC7-F1
#
_entry.id   AF-A0A954TRC7-F1
#
_cell.length_a   1.000
_cell.length_b   1.000
_cell.length_c   1.000
_cell.angle_alpha   90.00
_cell.angle_beta   90.00
_cell.angle_gamma   90.00
#
_symmetry.space_group_name_H-M   'P 1'
#
loop_
_entity.id
_entity.type
_entity.pdbx_description
1 polymer ?
#
loop_
_entity_poly.entity_id
_entity_poly.type
_entity_poly.pdbx_seq_one_letter_code
_entity_poly.pdbx_strand_id
1 'polypeptide(L)'
;MWCRNCQQDVPAIGSTDSSPVRCARCHTSFVGEARTTATDAPKASGLERKPRHSPELRTDWLEKALLDDWELEDELNEAQQLVASLGAGERPGSTFRVDATHTPGATGESNPRRLHRTKARRGKTAQSSFFSWCMLSIGLMAFVFGAVLVGWSFAGDRPDLWRLGLPFTLGGQAALIVGLVFQLDGLWRSNRDAAESLDELDSQLDELRHATSLLSTSHSSPAQSFYLHMADGASPNLLLADLKGQLDLLASRLADKR
;
A
#
# COMPACT_ATOMS: atom_id res chain seq x y z
N MET A 1 3.91 21.62 3.36
CA MET A 1 2.73 22.49 3.52
C MET A 1 1.85 21.82 4.55
N TRP A 2 1.50 22.51 5.63
CA TRP A 2 0.74 21.92 6.72
C TRP A 2 -0.72 21.71 6.32
N CYS A 3 -1.19 20.46 6.27
CA CYS A 3 -2.60 20.16 6.01
C CYS A 3 -3.38 20.10 7.32
N ARG A 4 -4.35 21.01 7.51
CA ARG A 4 -5.24 20.98 8.70
C ARG A 4 -6.05 19.69 8.80
N ASN A 5 -6.40 19.07 7.67
CA ASN A 5 -7.20 17.85 7.66
C ASN A 5 -6.37 16.61 8.02
N CYS A 6 -5.07 16.60 7.71
CA CYS A 6 -4.18 15.47 8.01
C CYS A 6 -3.31 15.71 9.25
N GLN A 7 -3.29 16.92 9.81
CA GLN A 7 -2.45 17.36 10.93
C GLN A 7 -0.96 17.01 10.78
N GLN A 8 -0.46 17.10 9.56
CA GLN A 8 0.95 16.84 9.24
C GLN A 8 1.38 17.68 8.03
N ASP A 9 2.69 17.81 7.85
CA ASP A 9 3.26 18.35 6.63
C ASP A 9 3.14 17.38 5.47
N VAL A 10 2.62 17.86 4.34
CA VAL A 10 2.39 17.05 3.14
C VAL A 10 2.90 17.82 1.91
N PRO A 11 3.46 17.13 0.91
CA PRO A 11 3.78 17.75 -0.37
C PRO A 11 2.50 18.21 -1.05
N ALA A 12 2.57 19.40 -1.64
CA ALA A 12 1.47 20.02 -2.36
C ALA A 12 1.51 19.57 -3.83
N ILE A 13 0.38 19.14 -4.38
CA ILE A 13 0.28 18.82 -5.80
C ILE A 13 -0.27 20.05 -6.51
N GLY A 14 0.59 20.70 -7.29
CA GLY A 14 0.20 21.78 -8.20
C GLY A 14 -0.26 21.20 -9.53
N SER A 15 -1.44 21.60 -10.00
CA SER A 15 -1.87 21.33 -11.36
C SER A 15 -1.43 22.50 -12.24
N THR A 16 -0.93 22.21 -13.44
CA THR A 16 -0.42 23.19 -14.41
C THR A 16 -1.47 24.20 -14.86
N ASP A 17 -2.76 23.85 -14.78
CA ASP A 17 -3.87 24.70 -15.21
C ASP A 17 -4.49 25.48 -14.05
N SER A 18 -3.78 26.48 -13.50
CA SER A 18 -4.31 27.52 -12.58
C SER A 18 -5.17 27.06 -11.38
N SER A 19 -5.22 25.76 -11.10
CA SER A 19 -6.16 25.20 -10.15
C SER A 19 -5.55 25.22 -8.75
N PRO A 20 -6.38 25.36 -7.70
CA PRO A 20 -5.86 25.51 -6.34
C PRO A 20 -5.07 24.28 -5.95
N VAL A 21 -3.90 24.52 -5.36
CA VAL A 21 -3.00 23.48 -4.83
C VAL A 21 -3.78 22.58 -3.86
N ARG A 22 -3.63 21.25 -4.00
CA ARG A 22 -4.32 20.27 -3.16
C ARG A 22 -3.34 19.45 -2.34
N CYS A 23 -3.81 19.00 -1.17
CA CYS A 23 -3.07 18.06 -0.33
C CYS A 23 -2.93 16.70 -1.03
N ALA A 24 -1.72 16.14 -1.10
CA ALA A 24 -1.48 14.84 -1.72
C ALA A 24 -2.21 13.66 -1.04
N ARG A 25 -2.53 13.80 0.26
CA ARG A 25 -3.09 12.70 1.06
C ARG A 25 -4.63 12.70 1.11
N CYS A 26 -5.24 13.86 1.34
CA CYS A 26 -6.70 13.98 1.47
C CYS A 26 -7.36 14.72 0.29
N HIS A 27 -6.59 15.22 -0.66
CA HIS A 27 -7.05 16.00 -1.82
C HIS A 27 -7.82 17.29 -1.50
N THR A 28 -7.89 17.70 -0.23
CA THR A 28 -8.48 18.98 0.16
C THR A 28 -7.66 20.13 -0.43
N SER A 29 -8.33 21.09 -1.06
CA SER A 29 -7.69 22.28 -1.60
C SER A 29 -7.23 23.18 -0.46
N PHE A 30 -6.03 23.72 -0.60
CA PHE A 30 -5.60 24.81 0.25
C PHE A 30 -6.33 26.05 -0.23
N VAL A 31 -7.38 26.46 0.49
CA VAL A 31 -8.00 27.77 0.27
C VAL A 31 -6.97 28.79 0.72
N GLY A 32 -6.13 29.22 -0.20
CA GLY A 32 -5.36 30.44 0.01
C GLY A 32 -6.39 31.54 0.20
N GLU A 33 -6.45 32.13 1.39
CA GLU A 33 -6.99 33.48 1.57
C GLU A 33 -6.15 34.43 0.71
N ALA A 34 -6.39 34.40 -0.60
CA ALA A 34 -6.04 35.49 -1.48
C ALA A 34 -6.89 36.65 -0.99
N ARG A 35 -6.29 37.45 -0.10
CA ARG A 35 -6.83 38.65 0.50
C ARG A 35 -7.21 39.60 -0.63
N THR A 36 -8.43 39.46 -1.15
CA THR A 36 -9.03 40.35 -2.13
C THR A 36 -9.42 41.63 -1.40
N THR A 37 -8.45 42.52 -1.22
CA THR A 37 -8.73 43.92 -0.89
C THR A 37 -9.23 44.61 -2.15
N ALA A 38 -10.54 44.58 -2.39
CA ALA A 38 -11.22 45.48 -3.32
C ALA A 38 -12.70 45.67 -2.94
N THR A 39 -12.91 46.66 -2.07
CA THR A 39 -13.91 47.75 -2.20
C THR A 39 -15.40 47.41 -2.37
N ASP A 40 -16.14 47.64 -1.27
CA ASP A 40 -17.48 48.23 -1.11
C ASP A 40 -18.54 48.12 -2.22
N ALA A 41 -19.67 47.47 -1.88
CA ALA A 41 -21.02 48.06 -1.93
C ALA A 41 -22.09 47.11 -1.35
N PRO A 42 -22.99 47.56 -0.45
CA PRO A 42 -24.11 46.74 0.01
C PRO A 42 -25.33 46.98 -0.90
N LYS A 43 -25.80 45.94 -1.59
CA LYS A 43 -27.15 45.96 -2.15
C LYS A 43 -27.88 44.66 -1.83
N ALA A 44 -28.81 44.80 -0.90
CA ALA A 44 -29.82 43.83 -0.56
C ALA A 44 -30.70 43.55 -1.79
N SER A 45 -30.85 42.26 -2.09
CA SER A 45 -32.04 41.73 -2.74
C SER A 45 -32.03 40.21 -2.59
N GLY A 46 -33.00 39.71 -1.83
CA GLY A 46 -33.24 38.29 -1.64
C GLY A 46 -33.52 37.62 -2.97
N LEU A 47 -32.80 36.52 -3.21
CA LEU A 47 -33.25 35.48 -4.11
C LEU A 47 -33.17 34.16 -3.36
N GLU A 48 -34.36 33.60 -3.18
CA GLU A 48 -34.66 32.27 -2.69
C GLU A 48 -33.81 31.24 -3.44
N ARG A 49 -32.73 30.79 -2.80
CA ARG A 49 -31.79 29.83 -3.37
C ARG A 49 -32.36 28.43 -3.16
N LYS A 50 -33.06 27.94 -4.18
CA LYS A 50 -33.46 26.55 -4.35
C LYS A 50 -32.30 25.63 -3.94
N PRO A 51 -32.50 24.66 -3.03
CA PRO A 51 -31.44 23.77 -2.58
C PRO A 51 -30.91 23.00 -3.79
N ARG A 52 -29.68 23.32 -4.21
CA ARG A 52 -28.91 22.46 -5.10
C ARG A 52 -28.64 21.19 -4.32
N HIS A 53 -29.27 20.10 -4.74
CA HIS A 53 -28.87 18.75 -4.38
C HIS A 53 -27.35 18.64 -4.52
N SER A 54 -26.67 18.53 -3.39
CA SER A 54 -25.30 18.04 -3.37
C SER A 54 -25.33 16.65 -3.99
N PRO A 55 -24.46 16.35 -4.98
CA PRO A 55 -24.37 14.99 -5.47
C PRO A 55 -23.82 14.12 -4.33
N GLU A 56 -24.62 13.17 -3.85
CA GLU A 56 -24.21 12.01 -3.06
C GLU A 56 -23.27 11.07 -3.86
N LEU A 57 -22.34 11.65 -4.62
CA LEU A 57 -21.26 10.90 -5.25
C LEU A 57 -20.08 10.96 -4.30
N ARG A 58 -19.85 9.86 -3.55
CA ARG A 58 -18.53 9.29 -3.19
C ARG A 58 -18.48 8.62 -1.80
N THR A 59 -19.41 7.73 -1.50
CA THR A 59 -19.18 6.70 -0.45
C THR A 59 -19.17 5.28 -1.02
N ASP A 60 -19.82 5.02 -2.16
CA ASP A 60 -19.89 3.68 -2.78
C ASP A 60 -18.53 3.04 -3.12
N TRP A 61 -17.56 3.85 -3.56
CA TRP A 61 -16.19 3.40 -3.84
C TRP A 61 -15.39 2.97 -2.59
N LEU A 62 -15.72 3.54 -1.42
CA LEU A 62 -15.03 3.23 -0.15
C LEU A 62 -15.57 1.95 0.48
N GLU A 63 -16.87 1.68 0.28
CA GLU A 63 -17.51 0.43 0.69
C GLU A 63 -17.09 -0.74 -0.22
N LYS A 64 -16.90 -0.49 -1.53
CA LYS A 64 -16.30 -1.48 -2.44
C LYS A 64 -14.84 -1.79 -2.12
N ALA A 65 -14.04 -0.77 -1.75
CA ALA A 65 -12.63 -0.97 -1.41
C ALA A 65 -12.43 -1.83 -0.14
N LEU A 66 -13.44 -1.95 0.73
CA LEU A 66 -13.39 -2.78 1.94
C LEU A 66 -13.80 -4.25 1.70
N LEU A 67 -14.44 -4.56 0.57
CA LEU A 67 -14.85 -5.93 0.24
C LEU A 67 -13.88 -6.69 -0.67
N ASP A 68 -12.98 -6.01 -1.39
CA ASP A 68 -12.05 -6.62 -2.37
C ASP A 68 -10.63 -6.89 -1.82
N ASP A 69 -10.43 -6.80 -0.51
CA ASP A 69 -9.11 -7.04 0.10
C ASP A 69 -8.61 -8.47 -0.18
N TRP A 70 -9.52 -9.44 -0.24
CA TRP A 70 -9.17 -10.84 -0.55
C TRP A 70 -8.80 -11.04 -2.03
N GLU A 71 -9.46 -10.33 -2.96
CA GLU A 71 -9.22 -10.47 -4.40
C GLU A 71 -7.88 -9.81 -4.78
N LEU A 72 -7.57 -8.67 -4.15
CA LEU A 72 -6.27 -8.02 -4.29
C LEU A 72 -5.12 -8.89 -3.76
N GLU A 73 -5.33 -9.60 -2.65
CA GLU A 73 -4.35 -10.53 -2.08
C GLU A 73 -4.11 -11.75 -2.98
N ASP A 74 -5.16 -12.25 -3.66
CA ASP A 74 -5.06 -13.33 -4.66
C ASP A 74 -4.31 -12.85 -5.90
N GLU A 75 -4.62 -11.65 -6.42
CA GLU A 75 -3.89 -11.03 -7.53
C GLU A 75 -2.41 -10.81 -7.18
N LEU A 76 -2.11 -10.37 -5.95
CA LEU A 76 -0.73 -10.19 -5.49
C LEU A 76 0.01 -11.53 -5.41
N ASN A 77 -0.65 -12.58 -4.92
CA ASN A 77 -0.06 -13.92 -4.86
C ASN A 77 0.20 -14.50 -6.25
N GLU A 78 -0.70 -14.26 -7.21
CA GLU A 78 -0.53 -14.68 -8.60
C GLU A 78 0.63 -13.92 -9.27
N ALA A 79 0.70 -12.60 -9.09
CA ALA A 79 1.82 -11.78 -9.55
C ALA A 79 3.15 -12.24 -8.94
N GLN A 80 3.17 -12.52 -7.64
CA GLN A 80 4.37 -13.02 -6.95
C GLN A 80 4.78 -14.41 -7.47
N GLN A 81 3.81 -15.27 -7.80
CA GLN A 81 4.07 -16.58 -8.38
C GLN A 81 4.62 -16.46 -9.82
N LEU A 82 4.12 -15.51 -10.61
CA LEU A 82 4.67 -15.20 -11.93
C LEU A 82 6.10 -14.69 -11.83
N VAL A 83 6.37 -13.74 -10.93
CA VAL A 83 7.74 -13.20 -10.69
C VAL A 83 8.69 -14.30 -10.23
N ALA A 84 8.25 -15.17 -9.31
CA ALA A 84 9.05 -16.30 -8.85
C ALA A 84 9.32 -17.31 -9.98
N SER A 85 8.36 -17.53 -10.87
CA SER A 85 8.53 -18.42 -12.03
C SER A 85 9.50 -17.84 -13.08
N LEU A 86 9.50 -16.53 -13.27
CA LEU A 86 10.41 -15.81 -14.15
C LEU A 86 11.84 -15.80 -13.57
N GLY A 87 11.98 -15.58 -12.26
CA GLY A 87 13.28 -15.60 -11.56
C GLY A 87 13.89 -17.00 -11.41
N ALA A 88 13.09 -18.06 -11.46
CA ALA A 88 13.58 -19.44 -11.39
C ALA A 88 14.16 -19.95 -12.73
N GLY A 89 14.00 -19.21 -13.82
CA GLY A 89 14.44 -19.59 -15.17
C GLY A 89 15.90 -19.25 -15.50
N GLU A 90 16.56 -18.36 -14.76
CA GLU A 90 17.98 -18.08 -14.96
C GLU A 90 18.83 -19.16 -14.29
N ARG A 91 18.98 -20.28 -15.00
CA ARG A 91 20.10 -21.20 -14.77
C ARG A 91 21.40 -20.44 -15.04
N PRO A 92 22.27 -20.21 -14.03
CA PRO A 92 23.61 -19.69 -14.27
C PRO A 92 24.44 -20.82 -14.87
N GLY A 93 24.41 -20.96 -16.21
CA GLY A 93 25.02 -22.14 -16.83
C GLY A 93 25.29 -22.12 -18.33
N SER A 94 24.92 -21.08 -19.08
CA SER A 94 25.42 -20.94 -20.45
C SER A 94 25.95 -19.53 -20.67
N THR A 95 27.23 -19.38 -20.34
CA THR A 95 28.09 -18.31 -20.83
C THR A 95 28.03 -18.26 -22.35
N PHE A 96 27.20 -17.37 -22.91
CA PHE A 96 27.39 -16.91 -24.28
C PHE A 96 28.61 -15.99 -24.25
N ARG A 97 29.77 -16.63 -24.38
CA ARG A 97 31.10 -16.03 -24.42
C ARG A 97 31.22 -15.30 -25.75
N VAL A 98 30.94 -14.00 -25.76
CA VAL A 98 31.37 -13.13 -26.85
C VAL A 98 32.84 -12.82 -26.56
N ASP A 99 33.73 -13.49 -27.31
CA ASP A 99 35.17 -13.27 -27.27
C ASP A 99 35.49 -11.79 -27.49
N ALA A 100 35.97 -11.13 -26.43
CA ALA A 100 36.79 -9.93 -26.52
C ALA A 100 38.15 -10.28 -25.92
N THR A 101 39.16 -10.28 -26.77
CA THR A 101 40.50 -10.80 -26.53
C THR A 101 41.36 -9.84 -25.72
N HIS A 102 42.06 -10.43 -24.74
CA HIS A 102 43.28 -9.99 -24.04
C HIS A 102 43.21 -8.91 -22.94
N THR A 103 43.38 -9.36 -21.69
CA THR A 103 44.47 -8.88 -20.81
C THR A 103 44.69 -9.86 -19.64
N PRO A 104 45.86 -10.51 -19.51
CA PRO A 104 46.18 -11.33 -18.33
C PRO A 104 46.90 -10.47 -17.29
N GLY A 105 46.30 -10.28 -16.12
CA GLY A 105 46.94 -9.56 -15.03
C GLY A 105 46.19 -9.66 -13.71
N ALA A 106 46.73 -10.49 -12.81
CA ALA A 106 46.56 -10.47 -11.35
C ALA A 106 45.23 -10.98 -10.75
N THR A 107 45.25 -12.28 -10.42
CA THR A 107 44.86 -12.86 -9.12
C THR A 107 44.18 -11.92 -8.10
N GLY A 108 42.87 -12.06 -7.95
CA GLY A 108 42.12 -11.59 -6.79
C GLY A 108 41.10 -12.66 -6.40
N GLU A 109 41.27 -13.25 -5.21
CA GLU A 109 40.39 -14.24 -4.60
C GLU A 109 38.93 -13.75 -4.55
N SER A 110 38.11 -14.26 -5.46
CA SER A 110 36.67 -14.09 -5.42
C SER A 110 36.08 -15.03 -4.37
N ASN A 111 35.92 -14.51 -3.15
CA ASN A 111 35.17 -15.13 -2.08
C ASN A 111 33.71 -15.38 -2.54
N PRO A 112 33.21 -16.62 -2.56
CA PRO A 112 31.84 -16.88 -2.95
C PRO A 112 30.91 -16.39 -1.83
N ARG A 113 30.46 -15.14 -1.95
CA ARG A 113 29.37 -14.58 -1.15
C ARG A 113 28.18 -15.51 -1.30
N ARG A 114 27.96 -16.29 -0.24
CA ARG A 114 26.78 -17.13 -0.05
C ARG A 114 25.57 -16.23 -0.17
N LEU A 115 24.90 -16.28 -1.32
CA LEU A 115 23.57 -15.74 -1.49
C LEU A 115 22.70 -16.43 -0.45
N HIS A 116 22.34 -15.68 0.59
CA HIS A 116 21.39 -16.07 1.61
C HIS A 116 20.07 -16.32 0.90
N ARG A 117 19.83 -17.58 0.55
CA ARG A 117 18.55 -18.10 0.12
C ARG A 117 17.60 -17.94 1.31
N THR A 118 16.99 -16.76 1.40
CA THR A 118 15.86 -16.47 2.28
C THR A 118 14.77 -17.47 1.92
N LYS A 119 14.73 -18.55 2.70
CA LYS A 119 13.63 -19.50 2.64
C LYS A 119 12.41 -18.73 3.09
N ALA A 120 11.64 -18.23 2.13
CA ALA A 120 10.30 -17.73 2.35
C ALA A 120 9.54 -18.75 3.20
N ARG A 121 9.35 -18.43 4.48
CA ARG A 121 8.55 -19.22 5.43
C ARG A 121 7.08 -19.05 5.04
N ARG A 122 6.68 -19.66 3.94
CA ARG A 122 5.30 -19.65 3.47
C ARG A 122 4.49 -20.64 4.32
N GLY A 123 3.45 -20.11 4.97
CA GLY A 123 2.17 -20.82 5.10
C GLY A 123 2.00 -21.73 6.31
N LYS A 124 1.74 -21.14 7.48
CA LYS A 124 0.92 -21.79 8.54
C LYS A 124 -0.12 -20.87 9.19
N THR A 125 -0.35 -19.67 8.66
CA THR A 125 -1.29 -18.68 9.22
C THR A 125 -2.74 -18.88 8.79
N ALA A 126 -3.03 -19.68 7.76
CA ALA A 126 -4.40 -19.83 7.26
C ALA A 126 -5.35 -20.59 8.21
N GLN A 127 -4.84 -21.49 9.08
CA GLN A 127 -5.70 -22.34 9.91
C GLN A 127 -6.29 -21.63 11.15
N SER A 128 -5.64 -20.59 11.69
CA SER A 128 -6.15 -19.90 12.88
C SER A 128 -7.34 -19.00 12.57
N SER A 129 -7.40 -18.45 11.36
CA SER A 129 -8.49 -17.55 10.93
C SER A 129 -9.84 -18.27 10.90
N PHE A 130 -9.87 -19.52 10.40
CA PHE A 130 -11.10 -20.28 10.26
C PHE A 130 -11.76 -20.60 11.61
N PHE A 131 -10.96 -20.94 12.63
CA PHE A 131 -11.49 -21.24 13.95
C PHE A 131 -12.05 -20.00 14.65
N SER A 132 -11.36 -18.86 14.52
CA SER A 132 -11.85 -17.57 15.03
C SER A 132 -13.17 -17.17 14.37
N TRP A 133 -13.27 -17.34 13.06
CA TRP A 133 -14.48 -17.03 12.29
C TRP A 133 -15.66 -17.91 12.70
N CYS A 134 -15.46 -19.23 12.85
CA CYS A 134 -16.50 -20.14 13.33
C CYS A 134 -17.00 -19.76 14.73
N MET A 135 -16.10 -19.50 15.68
CA MET A 135 -16.45 -19.10 17.06
C MET A 135 -17.24 -17.78 17.10
N LEU A 136 -16.85 -16.81 16.26
CA LEU A 136 -17.57 -15.54 16.19
C LEU A 136 -18.98 -15.72 15.63
N SER A 137 -19.13 -16.53 14.57
CA SER A 137 -20.44 -16.81 13.96
C SER A 137 -21.37 -17.54 14.94
N ILE A 138 -20.83 -18.52 15.69
CA ILE A 138 -21.63 -19.32 16.63
C ILE A 138 -22.07 -18.47 17.82
N GLY A 139 -21.19 -17.59 18.33
CA GLY A 139 -21.51 -16.64 19.39
C GLY A 139 -22.57 -15.64 18.97
N LEU A 140 -22.48 -15.11 17.74
CA LEU A 140 -23.45 -14.17 17.20
C LEU A 140 -24.82 -14.82 16.98
N MET A 141 -24.86 -16.02 16.41
CA MET A 141 -26.10 -16.79 16.24
C MET A 141 -26.77 -17.08 17.58
N ALA A 142 -25.98 -17.53 18.57
CA ALA A 142 -26.51 -17.78 19.91
C ALA A 142 -27.05 -16.50 20.57
N PHE A 143 -26.34 -15.38 20.44
CA PHE A 143 -26.76 -14.10 21.00
C PHE A 143 -28.07 -13.59 20.36
N VAL A 144 -28.16 -13.59 19.02
CA VAL A 144 -29.37 -13.15 18.30
C VAL A 144 -30.56 -14.04 18.66
N PHE A 145 -30.37 -15.36 18.67
CA PHE A 145 -31.41 -16.31 19.06
C PHE A 145 -31.90 -16.07 20.49
N GLY A 146 -30.98 -15.86 21.44
CA GLY A 146 -31.31 -15.51 22.83
C GLY A 146 -32.09 -14.19 22.93
N ALA A 147 -31.65 -13.15 22.20
CA ALA A 147 -32.31 -11.84 22.21
C ALA A 147 -33.74 -11.90 21.66
N VAL A 148 -33.97 -12.69 20.60
CA VAL A 148 -35.30 -12.92 20.04
C VAL A 148 -36.20 -13.65 21.04
N LEU A 149 -35.69 -14.66 21.75
CA LEU A 149 -36.44 -15.36 22.80
C LEU A 149 -36.84 -14.43 23.96
N VAL A 150 -35.93 -13.57 24.40
CA VAL A 150 -36.19 -12.58 25.46
C VAL A 150 -37.22 -11.54 24.98
N GLY A 151 -37.08 -11.03 23.77
CA GLY A 151 -38.05 -10.09 23.18
C GLY A 151 -39.44 -10.70 23.05
N TRP A 152 -39.53 -11.96 22.62
CA TRP A 152 -40.80 -12.69 22.55
C TRP A 152 -41.41 -12.94 23.93
N SER A 153 -40.58 -13.26 24.93
CA SER A 153 -41.03 -13.41 26.32
C SER A 153 -41.68 -12.13 26.84
N PHE A 154 -41.09 -10.97 26.52
CA PHE A 154 -41.61 -9.66 26.92
C PHE A 154 -42.92 -9.31 26.22
N ALA A 155 -43.07 -9.66 24.94
CA ALA A 155 -44.30 -9.40 24.18
C ALA A 155 -45.46 -10.35 24.56
N GLY A 156 -45.14 -11.57 24.99
CA GLY A 156 -46.12 -12.63 25.27
C GLY A 156 -46.47 -12.84 26.74
N ASP A 157 -45.84 -12.11 27.67
CA ASP A 157 -46.01 -12.24 29.13
C ASP A 157 -45.84 -13.70 29.62
N ARG A 158 -44.98 -14.47 28.94
CA ARG A 158 -44.69 -15.88 29.27
C ARG A 158 -43.36 -16.00 30.01
N PRO A 159 -43.36 -16.21 31.34
CA PRO A 159 -42.14 -16.21 32.15
C PRO A 159 -41.24 -17.44 31.93
N ASP A 160 -41.79 -18.52 31.37
CA ASP A 160 -41.02 -19.73 31.08
C ASP A 160 -39.96 -19.51 29.99
N LEU A 161 -40.23 -18.63 29.01
CA LEU A 161 -39.25 -18.26 27.98
C LEU A 161 -38.12 -17.41 28.54
N TRP A 162 -38.38 -16.61 29.59
CA TRP A 162 -37.37 -15.78 30.22
C TRP A 162 -36.25 -16.64 30.82
N ARG A 163 -36.61 -17.71 31.53
CA ARG A 163 -35.64 -18.62 32.17
C ARG A 163 -34.74 -19.33 31.16
N LEU A 164 -35.23 -19.57 29.94
CA LEU A 164 -34.43 -20.15 28.86
C LEU A 164 -33.61 -19.10 28.09
N GLY A 165 -34.19 -17.92 27.85
CA GLY A 165 -33.54 -16.85 27.08
C GLY A 165 -32.32 -16.26 27.79
N LEU A 166 -32.42 -16.03 29.11
CA LEU A 166 -31.36 -15.41 29.92
C LEU A 166 -30.00 -16.14 29.86
N PRO A 167 -29.91 -17.46 30.09
CA PRO A 167 -28.63 -18.17 29.96
C PRO A 167 -28.11 -18.18 28.52
N PHE A 168 -28.99 -18.18 27.52
CA PHE A 168 -28.60 -18.15 26.11
C PHE A 168 -28.02 -16.79 25.71
N THR A 169 -28.63 -15.69 26.15
CA THR A 169 -28.10 -14.33 25.95
C THR A 169 -26.78 -14.12 26.67
N LEU A 170 -26.68 -14.59 27.92
CA LEU A 170 -25.47 -14.44 28.74
C LEU A 170 -24.32 -15.29 28.16
N GLY A 171 -24.62 -16.52 27.75
CA GLY A 171 -23.66 -17.41 27.08
C GLY A 171 -23.21 -16.85 25.73
N GLY A 172 -24.12 -16.34 24.92
CA GLY A 172 -23.81 -15.68 23.65
C GLY A 172 -22.91 -14.46 23.83
N GLN A 173 -23.21 -13.61 24.83
CA GLN A 173 -22.38 -12.44 25.14
C GLN A 173 -20.97 -12.84 25.60
N ALA A 174 -20.84 -13.83 26.48
CA ALA A 174 -19.54 -14.34 26.92
C ALA A 174 -18.74 -14.93 25.74
N ALA A 175 -19.38 -15.70 24.86
CA ALA A 175 -18.75 -16.25 23.66
C ALA A 175 -18.27 -15.15 22.71
N LEU A 176 -19.06 -14.08 22.51
CA LEU A 176 -18.66 -12.92 21.68
C LEU A 176 -17.44 -12.20 22.25
N ILE A 177 -17.40 -11.97 23.57
CA ILE A 177 -16.24 -11.32 24.21
C ILE A 177 -14.98 -12.17 24.03
N VAL A 178 -15.07 -13.48 24.26
CA VAL A 178 -13.93 -14.39 24.06
C VAL A 178 -13.49 -14.39 22.59
N GLY A 179 -14.42 -14.50 21.65
CA GLY A 179 -14.12 -14.45 20.21
C GLY A 179 -13.41 -13.16 19.80
N LEU A 180 -13.85 -12.02 20.33
CA LEU A 180 -13.28 -10.70 20.03
C LEU A 180 -11.88 -10.53 20.62
N VAL A 181 -11.62 -11.07 21.82
CA VAL A 181 -10.27 -11.10 22.41
C VAL A 181 -9.32 -11.95 21.56
N PHE A 182 -9.78 -13.11 21.05
CA PHE A 182 -8.97 -13.93 20.15
C PHE A 182 -8.65 -13.21 18.83
N GLN A 183 -9.60 -12.46 18.27
CA GLN A 183 -9.36 -11.64 17.07
C GLN A 183 -8.34 -10.53 17.33
N LEU A 184 -8.42 -9.85 18.48
CA LEU A 184 -7.45 -8.83 18.87
C LEU A 184 -6.03 -9.39 19.02
N ASP A 185 -5.88 -10.55 19.64
CA ASP A 185 -4.56 -11.21 19.75
C ASP A 185 -4.04 -11.61 18.35
N GLY A 186 -4.92 -12.11 17.47
CA GLY A 186 -4.59 -12.38 16.07
C GLY A 186 -4.09 -11.15 15.32
N LEU A 187 -4.83 -10.05 15.39
CA LEU A 187 -4.47 -8.76 14.80
C LEU A 187 -3.18 -8.17 15.38
N TRP A 188 -2.95 -8.37 16.66
CA TRP A 188 -1.74 -7.86 17.31
C TRP A 188 -0.49 -8.61 16.88
N ARG A 189 -0.59 -9.94 16.71
CA ARG A 189 0.49 -10.75 16.15
C ARG A 189 0.76 -10.39 14.70
N SER A 190 -0.27 -10.25 13.86
CA SER A 190 -0.08 -9.87 12.47
C SER A 190 0.52 -8.47 12.33
N ASN A 191 0.13 -7.52 13.18
CA ASN A 191 0.73 -6.19 13.20
C ASN A 191 2.21 -6.24 13.60
N ARG A 192 2.59 -7.10 14.54
CA ARG A 192 4.00 -7.30 14.90
C ARG A 192 4.81 -7.93 13.77
N ASP A 193 4.26 -8.94 13.11
CA ASP A 193 4.91 -9.56 11.96
C ASP A 193 5.07 -8.55 10.80
N ALA A 194 4.08 -7.69 10.59
CA ALA A 194 4.16 -6.59 9.62
C ALA A 194 5.18 -5.51 10.04
N ALA A 195 5.29 -5.21 11.33
CA ALA A 195 6.30 -4.28 11.82
C ALA A 195 7.72 -4.85 11.66
N GLU A 196 7.93 -6.14 11.91
CA GLU A 196 9.21 -6.82 11.70
C GLU A 196 9.58 -6.88 10.22
N SER A 197 8.61 -7.13 9.33
CA SER A 197 8.87 -7.12 7.89
C SER A 197 9.21 -5.73 7.35
N LEU A 198 8.58 -4.67 7.88
CA LEU A 198 8.94 -3.30 7.55
C LEU A 198 10.36 -2.95 8.04
N ASP A 199 10.74 -3.39 9.24
CA ASP A 199 12.09 -3.19 9.79
C ASP A 199 13.14 -3.94 8.94
N GLU A 200 12.82 -5.14 8.47
CA GLU A 200 13.68 -5.88 7.54
C GLU A 200 13.83 -5.16 6.19
N LEU A 201 12.74 -4.63 5.62
CA LEU A 201 12.80 -3.85 4.38
C LEU A 201 13.62 -2.56 4.54
N ASP A 202 13.51 -1.87 5.67
CA ASP A 202 14.29 -0.67 5.95
C ASP A 202 15.79 -1.00 6.04
N SER A 203 16.13 -2.12 6.69
CA SER A 203 17.51 -2.61 6.75
C SER A 203 18.08 -2.95 5.36
N GLN A 204 17.26 -3.51 4.46
CA GLN A 204 17.66 -3.80 3.08
C GLN A 204 17.84 -2.53 2.26
N LEU A 205 16.99 -1.51 2.46
CA LEU A 205 17.13 -0.21 1.80
C LEU A 205 18.41 0.50 2.24
N ASP A 206 18.76 0.44 3.52
CA ASP A 206 20.02 0.97 4.03
C ASP A 206 21.22 0.23 3.46
N GLU A 207 21.17 -1.10 3.36
CA GLU A 207 22.24 -1.89 2.74
C GLU A 207 22.39 -1.54 1.24
N LEU A 208 21.29 -1.39 0.51
CA LEU A 208 21.29 -0.95 -0.89
C LEU A 208 21.85 0.47 -1.03
N ARG A 209 21.51 1.37 -0.10
CA ARG A 209 22.03 2.73 -0.07
C ARG A 209 23.54 2.75 0.21
N HIS A 210 24.01 1.91 1.12
CA HIS A 210 25.43 1.73 1.39
C HIS A 210 26.17 1.10 0.20
N ALA A 211 25.62 0.05 -0.42
CA ALA A 211 26.19 -0.56 -1.61
C ALA A 211 26.27 0.45 -2.77
N THR A 212 25.20 1.23 -2.99
CA THR A 212 25.16 2.29 -3.99
C THR A 212 26.14 3.41 -3.67
N SER A 213 26.31 3.79 -2.40
CA SER A 213 27.34 4.75 -1.99
C SER A 213 28.74 4.25 -2.29
N LEU A 214 29.03 2.96 -2.04
CA LEU A 214 30.33 2.35 -2.33
C LEU A 214 30.60 2.21 -3.83
N LEU A 215 29.58 1.81 -4.60
CA LEU A 215 29.60 1.78 -6.07
C LEU A 215 29.79 3.19 -6.65
N SER A 216 29.10 4.19 -6.11
CA SER A 216 29.25 5.58 -6.49
C SER A 216 30.66 6.10 -6.19
N THR A 217 31.28 5.70 -5.07
CA THR A 217 32.68 6.07 -4.82
C THR A 217 33.65 5.37 -5.78
N SER A 218 33.40 4.12 -6.15
CA SER A 218 34.31 3.32 -6.98
C SER A 218 34.19 3.59 -8.49
N HIS A 219 33.00 3.99 -8.95
CA HIS A 219 32.70 4.31 -10.35
C HIS A 219 32.37 5.80 -10.57
N SER A 220 32.83 6.69 -9.68
CA SER A 220 32.87 8.13 -9.95
C SER A 220 33.91 8.47 -11.03
N SER A 221 33.72 7.90 -12.23
CA SER A 221 34.16 8.54 -13.45
C SER A 221 33.48 9.90 -13.47
N PRO A 222 34.21 11.01 -13.66
CA PRO A 222 33.72 12.38 -13.52
C PRO A 222 32.48 12.72 -14.37
N ALA A 223 32.09 11.86 -15.31
CA ALA A 223 30.83 11.98 -16.04
C ALA A 223 29.58 11.77 -15.18
N GLN A 224 29.56 10.84 -14.21
CA GLN A 224 28.33 10.56 -13.43
C GLN A 224 27.97 11.66 -12.43
N SER A 225 28.96 12.29 -11.80
CA SER A 225 28.71 13.48 -10.96
C SER A 225 28.19 14.65 -11.79
N PHE A 226 28.61 14.75 -13.05
CA PHE A 226 28.08 15.72 -14.00
C PHE A 226 26.60 15.47 -14.34
N TYR A 227 26.19 14.20 -14.53
CA TYR A 227 24.78 13.84 -14.77
C TYR A 227 23.91 14.04 -13.54
N LEU A 228 24.38 13.73 -12.32
CA LEU A 228 23.65 14.02 -11.09
C LEU A 228 23.44 15.51 -10.89
N HIS A 229 24.46 16.33 -11.17
CA HIS A 229 24.37 17.78 -11.05
C HIS A 229 23.54 18.42 -12.18
N MET A 230 23.42 17.77 -13.34
CA MET A 230 22.43 18.15 -14.36
C MET A 230 21.02 17.72 -13.96
N ALA A 231 20.82 16.53 -13.39
CA ALA A 231 19.49 16.03 -13.03
C ALA A 231 18.79 16.87 -11.95
N ASP A 232 19.55 17.50 -11.05
CA ASP A 232 19.01 18.38 -10.00
C ASP A 232 18.51 19.74 -10.54
N GLY A 233 18.86 20.09 -11.79
CA GLY A 233 18.46 21.36 -12.44
C GLY A 233 17.82 21.24 -13.82
N ALA A 234 17.89 20.07 -14.47
CA ALA A 234 17.34 19.83 -15.79
C ALA A 234 15.89 19.38 -15.69
N SER A 235 15.02 19.99 -16.49
CA SER A 235 13.61 19.63 -16.55
C SER A 235 13.44 18.13 -16.88
N PRO A 236 12.49 17.43 -16.26
CA PRO A 236 12.26 15.99 -16.46
C PRO A 236 12.04 15.59 -17.94
N ASN A 237 11.61 16.52 -18.79
CA ASN A 237 11.48 16.32 -20.23
C ASN A 237 12.81 16.04 -20.94
N LEU A 238 13.94 16.52 -20.41
CA LEU A 238 15.26 16.35 -21.01
C LEU A 238 15.80 14.92 -20.78
N LEU A 239 15.54 14.36 -19.59
CA LEU A 239 15.85 12.96 -19.28
C LEU A 239 15.02 11.99 -20.13
N LEU A 240 13.74 12.31 -20.37
CA LEU A 240 12.89 11.51 -21.26
C LEU A 240 13.34 11.60 -22.72
N ALA A 241 13.81 12.77 -23.17
CA ALA A 241 14.36 12.93 -24.52
C ALA A 241 15.65 12.13 -24.70
N ASP A 242 16.53 12.09 -23.69
CA ASP A 242 17.78 11.32 -23.74
C ASP A 242 17.51 9.80 -23.72
N LEU A 243 16.64 9.33 -22.82
CA LEU A 243 16.23 7.91 -22.79
C LEU A 243 15.57 7.48 -24.10
N LYS A 244 14.74 8.36 -24.69
CA LYS A 244 14.16 8.12 -26.01
C LYS A 244 15.23 8.03 -27.09
N GLY A 245 16.22 8.92 -27.06
CA GLY A 245 17.36 8.88 -27.98
C GLY A 245 18.18 7.59 -27.86
N GLN A 246 18.42 7.11 -26.64
CA GLN A 246 19.12 5.84 -26.41
C GLN A 246 18.30 4.63 -26.88
N LEU A 247 16.98 4.64 -26.67
CA LEU A 247 16.07 3.62 -27.20
C LEU A 247 16.02 3.61 -28.73
N ASP A 248 15.94 4.78 -29.37
CA ASP A 248 15.94 4.89 -30.84
C ASP A 248 17.29 4.44 -31.44
N LEU A 249 18.41 4.68 -30.74
CA LEU A 249 19.73 4.18 -31.12
C LEU A 249 19.83 2.65 -31.00
N LEU A 250 19.22 2.06 -29.96
CA LEU A 250 19.14 0.61 -29.83
C LEU A 250 18.23 0.00 -30.89
N ALA A 251 17.07 0.60 -31.14
CA ALA A 251 16.12 0.16 -32.15
C ALA A 251 16.75 0.18 -33.55
N SER A 252 17.48 1.25 -33.89
CA SER A 252 18.19 1.34 -35.18
C SER A 252 19.28 0.29 -35.31
N ARG A 253 20.09 0.03 -34.26
CA ARG A 253 21.10 -1.04 -34.28
C ARG A 253 20.51 -2.45 -34.37
N LEU A 254 19.33 -2.69 -33.79
CA LEU A 254 18.63 -3.97 -33.91
C LEU A 254 18.02 -4.15 -35.31
N ALA A 255 17.53 -3.07 -35.92
CA ALA A 255 17.03 -3.09 -37.28
C ALA A 255 18.16 -3.36 -38.31
N ASP A 256 19.34 -2.80 -38.08
CA ASP A 256 20.51 -2.94 -38.96
C ASP A 256 21.18 -4.34 -38.85
N LYS A 257 20.88 -5.10 -37.80
CA LYS A 257 21.37 -6.47 -37.58
C LYS A 257 20.49 -7.56 -38.17
N ARG A 258 19.43 -7.20 -38.90
CA ARG A 258 18.45 -8.13 -39.48
C ARG A 258 18.61 -8.23 -40.98
#